data_AF-A0A8J5TNR1-F1
#
_entry.id   AF-A0A8J5TNR1-F1
#
_cell.length_a   1.000
_cell.length_b   1.000
_cell.length_c   1.000
_cell.angle_alpha   90.00
_cell.angle_beta   90.00
_cell.angle_gamma   90.00
#
_symmetry.space_group_name_H-M   'P 1'
#
loop_
_entity.id
_entity.type
_entity.pdbx_description
1 polymer ?
#
loop_
_entity_poly.entity_id
_entity_poly.type
_entity_poly.pdbx_seq_one_letter_code
_entity_poly.pdbx_strand_id
1 'polypeptide(L)'
;MERGLHQAVALACMTLLFTAHRAIMNSGFTLKRRGVSTDTLVVSIIGLLTCAWTGMVVLSGLQLDDRPCRQGFAQCAARLSYSPFIMLILFFFWIISYVDQVLLIRSKWAPPLSAQGSRSSSNHSEDHIDLESRKTLHSHFEWLHEGTFWLWIKVPPVHLGIWRMSSAQGPLNWRGSIFWPYRLGLYATMFCVVGVISFGAVSQKLYTIALLNVVGVILFAVDAAGSNTYMDAPHIYTRDSLRIMLHTRHLEGHCYVLPCRYRGFDAVWGPKIKSENKALDEVMQKWLDDGGYHSGKLPRMDKVMADFHSRTIMSDDDIFDLASWLYLPEDDNYRTMRVPVCANKKDTEKNDVHLIASSIMLALWQAEYLVMMRKRALETRRSDLDILMGTLRSARGSGLNMKPQKQIGSGDDGKAGISGYREAVAHVYKLFGRSVPAEDDEVMAPTSKPPTTSVVSGLIYPDGIIEYTGALWTYCFQSQESTFAALFAFTMYWQADIGMDISRGRHGFPFEDVGRDGDIVTWHVIWRQAWYQAIIAQLTSMSPIIFSAFIAGILQ
;
A
#
# COMPACT_ATOMS: atom_id res chain seq x y z
N MET A 1 -17.54 -40.04 -28.26
CA MET A 1 -17.47 -38.57 -28.32
C MET A 1 -17.47 -37.91 -26.94
N GLU A 2 -18.34 -38.30 -26.00
CA GLU A 2 -18.47 -37.63 -24.68
C GLU A 2 -17.19 -37.59 -23.83
N ARG A 3 -16.40 -38.69 -23.76
CA ARG A 3 -15.10 -38.69 -23.05
C ARG A 3 -14.13 -37.63 -23.61
N GLY A 4 -14.18 -37.37 -24.91
CA GLY A 4 -13.34 -36.38 -25.59
C GLY A 4 -13.72 -34.93 -25.26
N LEU A 5 -15.02 -34.62 -25.13
CA LEU A 5 -15.46 -33.28 -24.76
C LEU A 5 -15.02 -32.91 -23.34
N HIS A 6 -15.08 -33.84 -22.39
CA HIS A 6 -14.62 -33.59 -21.02
C HIS A 6 -13.11 -33.46 -20.90
N GLN A 7 -12.37 -34.27 -21.66
CA GLN A 7 -10.91 -34.15 -21.75
C GLN A 7 -10.50 -32.82 -22.39
N ALA A 8 -11.20 -32.38 -23.45
CA ALA A 8 -10.94 -31.10 -24.11
C ALA A 8 -11.25 -29.90 -23.20
N VAL A 9 -12.39 -29.92 -22.50
CA VAL A 9 -12.74 -28.86 -21.52
C VAL A 9 -11.74 -28.84 -20.36
N ALA A 10 -11.35 -30.01 -19.83
CA ALA A 10 -10.34 -30.09 -18.78
C ALA A 10 -8.99 -29.52 -19.26
N LEU A 11 -8.55 -29.88 -20.47
CA LEU A 11 -7.31 -29.37 -21.07
C LEU A 11 -7.35 -27.84 -21.28
N ALA A 12 -8.46 -27.32 -21.80
CA ALA A 12 -8.65 -25.88 -22.02
C ALA A 12 -8.65 -25.10 -20.71
N CYS A 13 -9.41 -25.54 -19.71
CA CYS A 13 -9.45 -24.90 -18.40
C CYS A 13 -8.11 -25.00 -17.66
N MET A 14 -7.37 -26.09 -17.84
CA MET A 14 -6.02 -26.24 -17.31
C MET A 14 -5.02 -25.31 -17.97
N THR A 15 -5.09 -25.15 -19.28
CA THR A 15 -4.25 -24.19 -20.03
C THR A 15 -4.51 -22.77 -19.53
N LEU A 16 -5.77 -22.43 -19.27
CA LEU A 16 -6.16 -21.17 -18.64
C LEU A 16 -5.62 -21.05 -17.22
N LEU A 17 -5.69 -22.11 -16.40
CA LEU A 17 -5.22 -22.10 -15.01
C LEU A 17 -3.69 -21.99 -14.92
N PHE A 18 -2.94 -22.64 -15.82
CA PHE A 18 -1.49 -22.46 -15.96
C PHE A 18 -1.12 -21.07 -16.45
N THR A 19 -1.86 -20.55 -17.45
CA THR A 19 -1.65 -19.19 -17.96
C THR A 19 -1.94 -18.16 -16.88
N ALA A 20 -3.01 -18.35 -16.11
CA ALA A 20 -3.38 -17.50 -14.99
C ALA A 20 -2.38 -17.59 -13.84
N HIS A 21 -1.92 -18.79 -13.46
CA HIS A 21 -0.86 -18.98 -12.48
C HIS A 21 0.42 -18.26 -12.92
N ARG A 22 0.85 -18.47 -14.17
CA ARG A 22 2.03 -17.80 -14.74
C ARG A 22 1.85 -16.29 -14.79
N ALA A 23 0.64 -15.81 -15.12
CA ALA A 23 0.31 -14.39 -15.07
C ALA A 23 0.42 -13.85 -13.64
N ILE A 24 -0.13 -14.54 -12.63
CA ILE A 24 -0.02 -14.14 -11.21
C ILE A 24 1.46 -14.07 -10.76
N MET A 25 2.28 -15.03 -11.20
CA MET A 25 3.69 -15.12 -10.80
C MET A 25 4.58 -14.08 -11.49
N ASN A 26 4.29 -13.73 -12.74
CA ASN A 26 5.18 -12.91 -13.57
C ASN A 26 4.69 -11.49 -13.82
N SER A 27 3.38 -11.20 -13.67
CA SER A 27 2.89 -9.85 -13.89
C SER A 27 3.19 -9.01 -12.66
N GLY A 28 4.11 -8.06 -12.83
CA GLY A 28 4.10 -6.87 -12.01
C GLY A 28 2.73 -6.21 -12.08
N PHE A 29 2.29 -5.54 -11.02
CA PHE A 29 0.91 -5.10 -10.92
C PHE A 29 0.76 -3.65 -10.52
N THR A 30 -0.31 -3.08 -11.06
CA THR A 30 -0.77 -1.75 -10.73
C THR A 30 -1.61 -1.82 -9.46
N LEU A 31 -1.04 -1.35 -8.36
CA LEU A 31 -1.72 -1.20 -7.09
C LEU A 31 -2.66 -0.01 -7.17
N LYS A 32 -3.96 -0.24 -7.02
CA LYS A 32 -4.98 0.81 -6.96
C LYS A 32 -5.81 0.65 -5.69
N ARG A 33 -6.16 1.75 -5.07
CA ARG A 33 -7.07 1.79 -3.91
C ARG A 33 -8.49 2.15 -4.31
N ARG A 34 -8.64 2.94 -5.38
CA ARG A 34 -9.89 3.20 -6.09
C ARG A 34 -9.90 2.52 -7.46
N GLY A 35 -11.08 2.01 -7.81
CA GLY A 35 -11.27 1.23 -9.03
C GLY A 35 -10.79 -0.21 -8.89
N VAL A 36 -10.71 -0.91 -10.02
CA VAL A 36 -10.35 -2.32 -10.06
C VAL A 36 -8.83 -2.42 -10.24
N SER A 37 -8.13 -2.99 -9.26
CA SER A 37 -6.70 -3.31 -9.40
C SER A 37 -6.52 -4.45 -10.39
N THR A 38 -5.33 -4.56 -11.01
CA THR A 38 -5.02 -5.71 -11.88
C THR A 38 -5.18 -7.04 -11.14
N ASP A 39 -4.88 -7.06 -9.84
CA ASP A 39 -5.06 -8.22 -8.97
C ASP A 39 -6.54 -8.61 -8.83
N THR A 40 -7.42 -7.64 -8.54
CA THR A 40 -8.87 -7.86 -8.49
C THR A 40 -9.39 -8.40 -9.83
N LEU A 41 -8.93 -7.87 -10.97
CA LEU A 41 -9.32 -8.37 -12.29
C LEU A 41 -8.87 -9.81 -12.52
N VAL A 42 -7.60 -10.11 -12.27
CA VAL A 42 -7.03 -11.46 -12.48
C VAL A 42 -7.74 -12.48 -11.59
N VAL A 43 -7.90 -12.18 -10.31
CA VAL A 43 -8.61 -13.05 -9.36
C VAL A 43 -10.08 -13.23 -9.76
N SER A 44 -10.75 -12.17 -10.20
CA SER A 44 -12.14 -12.25 -10.67
C SER A 44 -12.28 -13.11 -11.92
N ILE A 45 -11.37 -12.98 -12.90
CA ILE A 45 -11.36 -13.81 -14.11
C ILE A 45 -11.16 -15.28 -13.73
N ILE A 46 -10.19 -15.58 -12.87
CA ILE A 46 -9.94 -16.95 -12.38
C ILE A 46 -11.18 -17.51 -11.68
N GLY A 47 -11.79 -16.74 -10.79
CA GLY A 47 -13.00 -17.13 -10.07
C GLY A 47 -14.18 -17.37 -11.01
N LEU A 48 -14.44 -16.47 -11.97
CA LEU A 48 -15.50 -16.63 -12.96
C LEU A 48 -15.29 -17.84 -13.87
N LEU A 49 -14.05 -18.10 -14.31
CA LEU A 49 -13.71 -19.30 -15.08
C LEU A 49 -13.93 -20.58 -14.24
N THR A 50 -13.59 -20.53 -12.96
CA THR A 50 -13.81 -21.63 -12.00
C THR A 50 -15.31 -21.90 -11.80
N CYS A 51 -16.12 -20.84 -11.70
CA CYS A 51 -17.59 -20.93 -11.66
C CYS A 51 -18.16 -21.52 -12.95
N ALA A 52 -17.71 -21.02 -14.11
CA ALA A 52 -18.15 -21.52 -15.42
C ALA A 52 -17.81 -23.00 -15.61
N TRP A 53 -16.60 -23.42 -15.23
CA TRP A 53 -16.21 -24.83 -15.23
C TRP A 53 -17.14 -25.65 -14.35
N THR A 54 -17.31 -25.27 -13.08
CA THR A 54 -18.20 -26.01 -12.16
C THR A 54 -19.62 -26.10 -12.72
N GLY A 55 -20.14 -25.01 -13.29
CA GLY A 55 -21.44 -24.97 -13.97
C GLY A 55 -21.52 -25.93 -15.15
N MET A 56 -20.50 -26.00 -16.00
CA MET A 56 -20.43 -26.96 -17.10
C MET A 56 -20.42 -28.42 -16.62
N VAL A 57 -19.72 -28.74 -15.52
CA VAL A 57 -19.71 -30.09 -14.93
C VAL A 57 -21.11 -30.47 -14.41
N VAL A 58 -21.79 -29.53 -13.75
CA VAL A 58 -23.16 -29.72 -13.26
C VAL A 58 -24.13 -29.92 -14.42
N LEU A 59 -24.11 -29.04 -15.43
CA LEU A 59 -24.97 -29.14 -16.62
C LEU A 59 -24.73 -30.44 -17.38
N SER A 60 -23.46 -30.81 -17.55
CA SER A 60 -23.07 -32.10 -18.13
C SER A 60 -23.67 -33.27 -17.36
N GLY A 61 -23.69 -33.24 -16.02
CA GLY A 61 -24.29 -34.29 -15.21
C GLY A 61 -25.82 -34.37 -15.27
N LEU A 62 -26.48 -33.26 -15.63
CA LEU A 62 -27.94 -33.15 -15.67
C LEU A 62 -28.54 -33.38 -17.06
N GLN A 63 -27.85 -32.98 -18.12
CA GLN A 63 -28.40 -32.89 -19.48
C GLN A 63 -27.88 -33.93 -20.47
N LEU A 64 -26.61 -34.37 -20.36
CA LEU A 64 -26.03 -35.35 -21.30
C LEU A 64 -26.62 -36.76 -21.10
N ASP A 65 -26.50 -37.62 -22.12
CA ASP A 65 -27.34 -38.81 -22.34
C ASP A 65 -27.44 -39.76 -21.12
N ASP A 66 -26.36 -39.93 -20.36
CA ASP A 66 -26.36 -40.78 -19.16
C ASP A 66 -27.04 -40.13 -17.94
N ARG A 67 -27.17 -38.80 -17.91
CA ARG A 67 -27.74 -37.99 -16.80
C ARG A 67 -27.36 -38.55 -15.41
N PRO A 68 -26.06 -38.70 -15.11
CA PRO A 68 -25.59 -39.35 -13.88
C PRO A 68 -26.17 -38.73 -12.61
N CYS A 69 -26.48 -37.42 -12.64
CA CYS A 69 -27.10 -36.76 -11.50
C CYS A 69 -28.56 -37.15 -11.22
N ARG A 70 -29.28 -37.67 -12.22
CA ARG A 70 -30.63 -38.22 -12.04
C ARG A 70 -30.64 -39.68 -11.60
N GLN A 71 -29.58 -40.41 -11.92
CA GLN A 71 -29.46 -41.83 -11.60
C GLN A 71 -29.17 -42.06 -10.11
N GLY A 72 -28.46 -41.13 -9.45
CA GLY A 72 -28.29 -41.17 -8.00
C GLY A 72 -27.26 -40.16 -7.48
N PHE A 73 -27.32 -39.92 -6.16
CA PHE A 73 -26.41 -38.98 -5.49
C PHE A 73 -24.94 -39.37 -5.68
N ALA A 74 -24.59 -40.66 -5.55
CA ALA A 74 -23.22 -41.13 -5.66
C ALA A 74 -22.62 -40.85 -7.06
N GLN A 75 -23.40 -41.06 -8.12
CA GLN A 75 -22.97 -40.78 -9.49
C GLN A 75 -22.87 -39.27 -9.75
N CYS A 76 -23.78 -38.46 -9.20
CA CYS A 76 -23.66 -37.01 -9.26
C CYS A 76 -22.42 -36.50 -8.54
N ALA A 77 -22.19 -36.94 -7.31
CA ALA A 77 -21.07 -36.53 -6.48
C ALA A 77 -19.72 -36.97 -7.09
N ALA A 78 -19.65 -38.18 -7.67
CA ALA A 78 -18.51 -38.62 -8.47
C ALA A 78 -18.30 -37.75 -9.71
N ARG A 79 -19.36 -37.21 -10.30
CA ARG A 79 -19.23 -36.29 -11.42
C ARG A 79 -18.74 -34.91 -10.99
N LEU A 80 -19.17 -34.46 -9.83
CA LEU A 80 -18.72 -33.20 -9.24
C LEU A 80 -17.26 -33.25 -8.79
N SER A 81 -16.68 -34.44 -8.54
CA SER A 81 -15.26 -34.55 -8.17
C SER A 81 -14.27 -34.05 -9.24
N TYR A 82 -14.76 -33.76 -10.46
CA TYR A 82 -14.01 -33.13 -11.54
C TYR A 82 -14.03 -31.59 -11.50
N SER A 83 -14.79 -30.98 -10.58
CA SER A 83 -14.89 -29.53 -10.43
C SER A 83 -13.79 -28.96 -9.51
N PRO A 84 -13.29 -27.74 -9.79
CA PRO A 84 -12.24 -27.08 -9.01
C PRO A 84 -12.76 -26.47 -7.69
N PHE A 85 -13.29 -27.28 -6.78
CA PHE A 85 -13.96 -26.80 -5.57
C PHE A 85 -13.07 -26.02 -4.60
N ILE A 86 -11.76 -26.32 -4.51
CA ILE A 86 -10.85 -25.56 -3.62
C ILE A 86 -10.81 -24.10 -4.08
N MET A 87 -10.61 -23.88 -5.37
CA MET A 87 -10.61 -22.55 -5.99
C MET A 87 -11.98 -21.87 -5.90
N LEU A 88 -13.07 -22.61 -6.11
CA LEU A 88 -14.42 -22.07 -6.07
C LEU A 88 -14.79 -21.56 -4.67
N ILE A 89 -14.52 -22.37 -3.65
CA ILE A 89 -14.79 -22.00 -2.26
C ILE A 89 -13.91 -20.82 -1.85
N LEU A 90 -12.62 -20.85 -2.21
CA LEU A 90 -11.72 -19.72 -1.95
C LEU A 90 -12.23 -18.43 -2.62
N PHE A 91 -12.75 -18.51 -3.85
CA PHE A 91 -13.28 -17.36 -4.58
C PHE A 91 -14.44 -16.69 -3.83
N PHE A 92 -15.41 -17.46 -3.36
CA PHE A 92 -16.55 -16.91 -2.63
C PHE A 92 -16.13 -16.28 -1.31
N PHE A 93 -15.23 -16.92 -0.57
CA PHE A 93 -14.67 -16.33 0.65
C PHE A 93 -13.89 -15.05 0.31
N TRP A 94 -13.04 -15.08 -0.71
CA TRP A 94 -12.32 -13.90 -1.17
C TRP A 94 -13.26 -12.73 -1.52
N ILE A 95 -14.38 -12.97 -2.22
CA ILE A 95 -15.38 -11.93 -2.50
C ILE A 95 -15.95 -11.34 -1.21
N ILE A 96 -16.35 -12.18 -0.25
CA ILE A 96 -16.92 -11.73 1.02
C ILE A 96 -15.89 -10.87 1.77
N SER A 97 -14.64 -11.32 1.86
CA SER A 97 -13.57 -10.57 2.51
C SER A 97 -13.22 -9.28 1.77
N TYR A 98 -13.24 -9.29 0.44
CA TYR A 98 -12.99 -8.11 -0.39
C TYR A 98 -14.05 -7.05 -0.16
N VAL A 99 -15.33 -7.44 -0.16
CA VAL A 99 -16.45 -6.54 0.10
C VAL A 99 -16.36 -5.95 1.51
N ASP A 100 -16.09 -6.78 2.53
CA ASP A 100 -15.88 -6.31 3.91
C ASP A 100 -14.74 -5.27 3.99
N GLN A 101 -13.60 -5.53 3.33
CA GLN A 101 -12.47 -4.61 3.31
C GLN A 101 -12.77 -3.30 2.56
N VAL A 102 -13.47 -3.36 1.43
CA VAL A 102 -13.90 -2.16 0.70
C VAL A 102 -14.87 -1.33 1.54
N LEU A 103 -15.80 -1.98 2.25
CA LEU A 103 -16.73 -1.30 3.17
C LEU A 103 -15.99 -0.67 4.36
N LEU A 104 -14.99 -1.35 4.95
CA LEU A 104 -14.14 -0.80 6.01
C LEU A 104 -13.37 0.44 5.54
N ILE A 105 -12.80 0.37 4.34
CA ILE A 105 -12.06 1.50 3.78
C ILE A 105 -13.02 2.66 3.55
N ARG A 106 -14.22 2.41 3.01
CA ARG A 106 -15.23 3.47 2.82
C ARG A 106 -15.67 4.08 4.15
N SER A 107 -15.88 3.28 5.20
CA SER A 107 -16.31 3.79 6.51
C SER A 107 -15.23 4.65 7.18
N LYS A 108 -13.95 4.27 7.06
CA LYS A 108 -12.81 5.08 7.52
C LYS A 108 -12.70 6.43 6.80
N TRP A 109 -13.30 6.57 5.61
CA TRP A 109 -13.18 7.77 4.78
C TRP A 109 -14.41 8.66 4.82
N ALA A 110 -15.51 8.19 5.41
CA ALA A 110 -16.61 9.09 5.71
C ALA A 110 -16.05 10.18 6.63
N PRO A 111 -16.04 11.46 6.20
CA PRO A 111 -15.61 12.52 7.07
C PRO A 111 -16.42 12.39 8.36
N PRO A 112 -15.82 12.51 9.56
CA PRO A 112 -16.61 12.55 10.77
C PRO A 112 -17.63 13.65 10.55
N LEU A 113 -18.91 13.27 10.46
CA LEU A 113 -20.02 14.22 10.48
C LEU A 113 -19.74 15.03 11.73
N SER A 114 -19.25 16.26 11.55
CA SER A 114 -18.91 17.13 12.65
C SER A 114 -20.12 17.11 13.55
N ALA A 115 -19.95 16.61 14.78
CA ALA A 115 -20.94 16.78 15.82
C ALA A 115 -21.14 18.29 15.88
N GLN A 116 -22.25 18.74 15.30
CA GLN A 116 -22.59 20.13 15.22
C GLN A 116 -22.82 20.51 16.68
N GLY A 117 -21.79 21.10 17.27
CA GLY A 117 -21.77 21.47 18.66
C GLY A 117 -22.93 22.40 18.93
N SER A 118 -23.90 21.90 19.68
CA SER A 118 -24.79 22.68 20.50
C SER A 118 -23.95 23.47 21.51
N ARG A 119 -23.54 24.69 21.14
CA ARG A 119 -23.17 25.78 22.05
C ARG A 119 -23.68 27.07 21.42
N SER A 120 -24.93 27.44 21.72
CA SER A 120 -25.28 28.55 22.61
C SER A 120 -24.54 29.87 22.33
N SER A 121 -25.28 30.79 21.73
CA SER A 121 -25.21 32.25 21.85
C SER A 121 -23.84 32.93 21.91
N SER A 122 -23.47 33.57 20.80
CA SER A 122 -23.17 35.00 20.81
C SER A 122 -23.33 35.55 19.40
N ASN A 123 -24.19 36.56 19.27
CA ASN A 123 -24.44 37.31 18.05
C ASN A 123 -23.13 37.77 17.41
N HIS A 124 -22.86 37.36 16.17
CA HIS A 124 -22.16 38.20 15.21
C HIS A 124 -22.51 37.79 13.77
N SER A 125 -22.75 38.84 12.99
CA SER A 125 -23.12 38.98 11.58
C SER A 125 -22.95 37.78 10.64
N GLU A 126 -24.01 37.58 9.88
CA GLU A 126 -24.13 36.81 8.65
C GLU A 126 -22.97 37.08 7.68
N ASP A 127 -22.19 36.04 7.40
CA ASP A 127 -21.58 35.83 6.08
C ASP A 127 -22.19 34.56 5.49
N HIS A 128 -22.89 34.76 4.38
CA HIS A 128 -23.53 33.72 3.58
C HIS A 128 -22.47 32.74 3.05
N ILE A 129 -22.19 31.66 3.80
CA ILE A 129 -21.44 30.52 3.28
C ILE A 129 -22.37 29.77 2.32
N ASP A 130 -22.03 29.89 1.05
CA ASP A 130 -22.72 29.33 -0.10
C ASP A 130 -22.93 27.80 0.01
N LEU A 131 -24.17 27.40 0.27
CA LEU A 131 -24.61 25.99 0.31
C LEU A 131 -24.47 25.30 -1.06
N GLU A 132 -24.32 26.06 -2.14
CA GLU A 132 -24.24 25.57 -3.51
C GLU A 132 -22.87 24.95 -3.83
N SER A 133 -21.80 25.48 -3.22
CA SER A 133 -20.44 24.91 -3.21
C SER A 133 -20.39 23.50 -2.59
N ARG A 134 -21.17 23.24 -1.53
CA ARG A 134 -21.24 21.90 -0.92
C ARG A 134 -22.00 20.89 -1.78
N LYS A 135 -23.02 21.33 -2.52
CA LYS A 135 -23.77 20.44 -3.43
C LYS A 135 -22.95 20.07 -4.67
N THR A 136 -22.16 21.00 -5.20
CA THR A 136 -21.27 20.73 -6.35
C THR A 136 -20.08 19.83 -5.98
N LEU A 137 -19.55 19.92 -4.75
CA LEU A 137 -18.50 19.00 -4.28
C LEU A 137 -19.03 17.56 -4.08
N HIS A 138 -20.30 17.40 -3.70
CA HIS A 138 -20.96 16.09 -3.60
C HIS A 138 -21.35 15.52 -4.97
N SER A 139 -21.85 16.33 -5.91
CA SER A 139 -22.20 15.86 -7.25
C SER A 139 -20.98 15.46 -8.09
N HIS A 140 -19.83 16.14 -7.92
CA HIS A 140 -18.57 15.70 -8.52
C HIS A 140 -18.05 14.37 -7.95
N PHE A 141 -18.40 14.06 -6.70
CA PHE A 141 -18.07 12.77 -6.07
C PHE A 141 -18.96 11.63 -6.60
N GLU A 142 -20.23 11.91 -6.92
CA GLU A 142 -21.15 10.96 -7.53
C GLU A 142 -20.76 10.63 -8.99
N TRP A 143 -20.28 11.60 -9.77
CA TRP A 143 -19.94 11.37 -11.17
C TRP A 143 -18.65 10.53 -11.36
N LEU A 144 -17.68 10.64 -10.45
CA LEU A 144 -16.47 9.77 -10.43
C LEU A 144 -16.76 8.33 -9.93
N HIS A 145 -18.00 8.01 -9.56
CA HIS A 145 -18.46 6.69 -9.14
C HIS A 145 -19.16 5.87 -10.24
N GLU A 146 -19.35 6.42 -11.46
CA GLU A 146 -20.12 5.77 -12.54
C GLU A 146 -19.47 4.50 -13.14
N GLY A 147 -18.20 4.21 -12.84
CA GLY A 147 -17.50 3.04 -13.40
C GLY A 147 -17.74 1.69 -12.70
N THR A 148 -18.45 1.64 -11.58
CA THR A 148 -18.66 0.40 -10.78
C THR A 148 -20.13 0.09 -10.57
N PHE A 149 -20.83 -0.24 -11.66
CA PHE A 149 -22.25 -0.61 -11.67
C PHE A 149 -22.61 -1.83 -10.78
N TRP A 150 -21.62 -2.66 -10.40
CA TRP A 150 -21.84 -3.92 -9.68
C TRP A 150 -21.94 -3.82 -8.14
N LEU A 151 -21.76 -2.64 -7.54
CA LEU A 151 -21.68 -2.46 -6.07
C LEU A 151 -22.74 -1.51 -5.49
N TRP A 152 -23.92 -1.47 -6.12
CA TRP A 152 -25.10 -0.74 -5.62
C TRP A 152 -25.98 -1.54 -4.64
N ILE A 153 -25.52 -2.71 -4.17
CA ILE A 153 -26.18 -3.41 -3.07
C ILE A 153 -25.95 -2.58 -1.81
N LYS A 154 -27.01 -1.97 -1.26
CA LYS A 154 -27.02 -1.35 0.07
C LYS A 154 -26.88 -2.46 1.12
N VAL A 155 -25.65 -2.94 1.30
CA VAL A 155 -25.32 -3.85 2.41
C VAL A 155 -25.34 -3.01 3.69
N PRO A 156 -26.06 -3.41 4.76
CA PRO A 156 -25.99 -2.72 6.04
C PRO A 156 -24.52 -2.64 6.50
N PRO A 157 -24.10 -1.56 7.20
CA PRO A 157 -22.70 -1.30 7.56
C PRO A 157 -22.22 -2.19 8.72
N VAL A 158 -22.48 -3.49 8.63
CA VAL A 158 -21.97 -4.49 9.57
C VAL A 158 -20.62 -4.93 9.05
N HIS A 159 -19.56 -4.32 9.59
CA HIS A 159 -18.20 -4.78 9.37
C HIS A 159 -17.97 -6.08 10.13
N LEU A 160 -17.59 -7.14 9.42
CA LEU A 160 -17.40 -8.48 9.99
C LEU A 160 -16.03 -8.63 10.64
N GLY A 161 -15.08 -7.72 10.38
CA GLY A 161 -13.73 -7.81 10.94
C GLY A 161 -12.99 -9.04 10.44
N ILE A 162 -13.24 -9.45 9.19
CA ILE A 162 -12.65 -10.68 8.63
C ILE A 162 -11.13 -10.53 8.50
N TRP A 163 -10.69 -9.32 8.19
CA TRP A 163 -9.30 -9.00 7.98
C TRP A 163 -8.61 -8.54 9.27
N ARG A 164 -7.47 -9.16 9.59
CA ARG A 164 -6.61 -8.71 10.69
C ARG A 164 -5.21 -9.24 10.49
N MET A 165 -4.26 -8.39 10.12
CA MET A 165 -2.86 -8.80 10.00
C MET A 165 -2.28 -9.05 11.41
N SER A 166 -2.29 -10.32 11.85
CA SER A 166 -1.82 -10.71 13.19
C SER A 166 -0.38 -11.23 13.20
N SER A 167 0.29 -11.34 12.04
CA SER A 167 1.53 -12.13 11.92
C SER A 167 2.77 -11.33 11.50
N ALA A 168 3.84 -11.49 12.29
CA ALA A 168 5.18 -10.97 12.02
C ALA A 168 5.96 -11.72 10.91
N GLN A 169 5.37 -12.75 10.31
CA GLN A 169 6.00 -13.53 9.23
C GLN A 169 5.85 -12.86 7.85
N GLY A 170 5.33 -11.63 7.82
CA GLY A 170 5.22 -10.82 6.63
C GLY A 170 4.24 -11.40 5.59
N PRO A 171 4.53 -11.25 4.29
CA PRO A 171 3.57 -11.49 3.20
C PRO A 171 3.21 -12.97 2.96
N LEU A 172 3.99 -13.89 3.55
CA LEU A 172 3.87 -15.32 3.32
C LEU A 172 2.86 -16.00 4.26
N ASN A 173 2.52 -15.36 5.38
CA ASN A 173 1.59 -15.94 6.35
C ASN A 173 0.19 -15.34 6.23
N TRP A 174 -0.50 -15.71 5.14
CA TRP A 174 -1.88 -15.26 4.93
C TRP A 174 -2.86 -15.79 5.96
N ARG A 175 -2.61 -16.98 6.50
CA ARG A 175 -3.47 -17.60 7.52
C ARG A 175 -3.49 -16.80 8.81
N GLY A 176 -2.34 -16.29 9.23
CA GLY A 176 -2.21 -15.43 10.40
C GLY A 176 -2.85 -14.06 10.20
N SER A 177 -3.20 -13.70 8.97
CA SER A 177 -3.76 -12.39 8.63
C SER A 177 -5.29 -12.41 8.44
N ILE A 178 -5.91 -13.55 8.68
CA ILE A 178 -7.36 -13.75 8.58
C ILE A 178 -7.93 -14.09 9.95
N PHE A 179 -9.10 -13.53 10.26
CA PHE A 179 -9.83 -13.80 11.48
C PHE A 179 -10.07 -15.31 11.66
N TRP A 180 -9.72 -15.84 12.84
CA TRP A 180 -9.69 -17.28 13.09
C TRP A 180 -11.01 -18.02 12.78
N PRO A 181 -12.20 -17.55 13.20
CA PRO A 181 -13.46 -18.17 12.84
C PRO A 181 -13.72 -18.19 11.34
N TYR A 182 -13.34 -17.12 10.63
CA TYR A 182 -13.49 -17.04 9.19
C TYR A 182 -12.62 -18.07 8.47
N ARG A 183 -11.37 -18.20 8.91
CA ARG A 183 -10.43 -19.23 8.42
C ARG A 183 -10.92 -20.65 8.73
N LEU A 184 -11.46 -20.88 9.94
CA LEU A 184 -12.04 -22.17 10.30
C LEU A 184 -13.23 -22.50 9.41
N GLY A 185 -14.11 -21.52 9.14
CA GLY A 185 -15.23 -21.66 8.22
C GLY A 185 -14.78 -22.01 6.79
N LEU A 186 -13.71 -21.39 6.30
CA LEU A 186 -13.11 -21.70 5.00
C LEU A 186 -12.66 -23.17 4.94
N TYR A 187 -11.86 -23.62 5.91
CA TYR A 187 -11.38 -25.00 5.96
C TYR A 187 -12.52 -26.01 6.13
N ALA A 188 -13.44 -25.77 7.06
CA ALA A 188 -14.59 -26.64 7.28
C ALA A 188 -15.42 -26.79 6.00
N THR A 189 -15.67 -25.68 5.28
CA THR A 189 -16.41 -25.70 4.00
C THR A 189 -15.66 -26.52 2.95
N MET A 190 -14.34 -26.32 2.81
CA MET A 190 -13.51 -27.10 1.89
C MET A 190 -13.54 -28.59 2.22
N PHE A 191 -13.32 -28.98 3.48
CA PHE A 191 -13.34 -30.38 3.91
C PHE A 191 -14.72 -31.01 3.73
N CYS A 192 -15.81 -30.31 4.06
CA CYS A 192 -17.17 -30.83 3.89
C CYS A 192 -17.51 -31.06 2.42
N VAL A 193 -17.32 -30.04 1.57
CA VAL A 193 -17.65 -30.14 0.13
C VAL A 193 -16.78 -31.19 -0.55
N VAL A 194 -15.46 -31.14 -0.32
CA VAL A 194 -14.52 -32.08 -0.94
C VAL A 194 -14.66 -33.49 -0.38
N GLY A 195 -14.99 -33.64 0.90
CA GLY A 195 -15.27 -34.94 1.51
C GLY A 195 -16.49 -35.62 0.90
N VAL A 196 -17.58 -34.88 0.72
CA VAL A 196 -18.82 -35.39 0.12
C VAL A 196 -18.61 -35.84 -1.34
N ILE A 197 -17.95 -35.04 -2.17
CA ILE A 197 -17.67 -35.42 -3.57
C ILE A 197 -16.68 -36.59 -3.66
N SER A 198 -15.70 -36.65 -2.75
CA SER A 198 -14.72 -37.74 -2.70
C SER A 198 -15.38 -39.06 -2.30
N PHE A 199 -16.33 -39.03 -1.36
CA PHE A 199 -17.15 -40.20 -1.01
C PHE A 199 -17.98 -40.71 -2.21
N GLY A 200 -18.58 -39.80 -2.97
CA GLY A 200 -19.25 -40.12 -4.23
C GLY A 200 -18.33 -40.79 -5.23
N ALA A 201 -17.13 -40.22 -5.44
CA ALA A 201 -16.10 -40.77 -6.31
C ALA A 201 -15.65 -42.18 -5.88
N VAL A 202 -15.41 -42.42 -4.59
CA VAL A 202 -15.10 -43.77 -4.05
C VAL A 202 -16.22 -44.76 -4.35
N SER A 203 -17.48 -44.35 -4.16
CA SER A 203 -18.65 -45.19 -4.45
C SER A 203 -18.75 -45.59 -5.93
N GLN A 204 -18.20 -44.76 -6.83
CA GLN A 204 -18.08 -45.04 -8.26
C GLN A 204 -16.71 -45.63 -8.65
N LYS A 205 -15.93 -46.13 -7.69
CA LYS A 205 -14.60 -46.74 -7.88
C LYS A 205 -13.56 -45.80 -8.51
N LEU A 206 -13.75 -44.47 -8.39
CA LEU A 206 -12.79 -43.44 -8.81
C LEU A 206 -11.80 -43.10 -7.68
N TYR A 207 -11.10 -44.12 -7.16
CA TYR A 207 -10.27 -44.01 -5.96
C TYR A 207 -9.19 -42.94 -6.05
N THR A 208 -8.48 -42.84 -7.18
CA THR A 208 -7.40 -41.88 -7.38
C THR A 208 -7.88 -40.43 -7.31
N ILE A 209 -9.02 -40.13 -7.95
CA ILE A 209 -9.60 -38.78 -7.95
C ILE A 209 -10.08 -38.41 -6.55
N ALA A 210 -10.73 -39.35 -5.85
CA ALA A 210 -11.17 -39.13 -4.48
C ALA A 210 -9.99 -38.84 -3.54
N LEU A 211 -8.93 -39.66 -3.61
CA LEU A 211 -7.75 -39.48 -2.78
C LEU A 211 -7.07 -38.13 -3.04
N LEU A 212 -6.85 -37.77 -4.31
CA LEU A 212 -6.13 -36.55 -4.65
C LEU A 212 -6.92 -35.28 -4.36
N ASN A 213 -8.26 -35.33 -4.40
CA ASN A 213 -9.10 -34.24 -3.91
C ASN A 213 -8.91 -34.00 -2.41
N VAL A 214 -8.92 -35.06 -1.60
CA VAL A 214 -8.66 -34.96 -0.15
C VAL A 214 -7.23 -34.46 0.11
N VAL A 215 -6.23 -35.01 -0.59
CA VAL A 215 -4.83 -34.56 -0.50
C VAL A 215 -4.71 -33.08 -0.87
N GLY A 216 -5.41 -32.61 -1.91
CA GLY A 216 -5.42 -31.20 -2.30
C GLY A 216 -5.88 -30.29 -1.15
N VAL A 217 -6.97 -30.63 -0.47
CA VAL A 217 -7.44 -29.86 0.70
C VAL A 217 -6.42 -29.90 1.84
N ILE A 218 -5.81 -31.06 2.11
CA ILE A 218 -4.75 -31.16 3.12
C ILE A 218 -3.58 -30.26 2.75
N LEU A 219 -3.07 -30.30 1.52
CA LEU A 219 -1.97 -29.47 1.04
C LEU A 219 -2.29 -27.97 1.20
N PHE A 220 -3.52 -27.56 0.86
CA PHE A 220 -3.99 -26.20 1.08
C PHE A 220 -4.10 -25.83 2.57
N ALA A 221 -4.44 -26.79 3.43
CA ALA A 221 -4.59 -26.62 4.87
C ALA A 221 -3.27 -26.75 5.67
N VAL A 222 -2.18 -27.22 5.07
CA VAL A 222 -0.84 -27.29 5.70
C VAL A 222 0.21 -26.35 5.10
N ASP A 223 -0.14 -25.52 4.12
CA ASP A 223 0.76 -24.56 3.44
C ASP A 223 1.87 -25.24 2.63
N ALA A 224 1.62 -26.44 2.12
CA ALA A 224 2.65 -27.26 1.45
C ALA A 224 3.20 -26.67 0.15
N ALA A 225 2.53 -25.66 -0.42
CA ALA A 225 2.92 -25.02 -1.69
C ALA A 225 4.16 -24.10 -1.58
N GLY A 226 4.68 -23.85 -0.39
CA GLY A 226 5.86 -23.00 -0.19
C GLY A 226 5.58 -21.51 -0.38
N SER A 227 6.65 -20.71 -0.40
CA SER A 227 6.58 -19.25 -0.53
C SER A 227 6.41 -18.83 -1.99
N ASN A 228 5.40 -18.01 -2.27
CA ASN A 228 5.24 -17.44 -3.61
C ASN A 228 6.36 -16.41 -3.91
N THR A 229 6.92 -16.48 -5.12
CA THR A 229 7.98 -15.57 -5.59
C THR A 229 7.48 -14.19 -6.03
N TYR A 230 6.17 -13.87 -5.91
CA TYR A 230 5.64 -12.55 -6.27
C TYR A 230 6.32 -11.40 -5.51
N MET A 231 6.91 -11.71 -4.35
CA MET A 231 7.71 -10.77 -3.55
C MET A 231 8.86 -10.12 -4.33
N ASP A 232 9.35 -10.83 -5.36
CA ASP A 232 10.39 -10.36 -6.26
C ASP A 232 9.83 -9.71 -7.54
N ALA A 233 8.52 -9.81 -7.80
CA ALA A 233 7.89 -9.19 -8.97
C ALA A 233 7.83 -7.65 -8.83
N PRO A 234 7.94 -6.88 -9.93
CA PRO A 234 7.93 -5.42 -9.86
C PRO A 234 6.53 -4.89 -9.55
N HIS A 235 6.41 -4.01 -8.56
CA HIS A 235 5.15 -3.37 -8.19
C HIS A 235 5.09 -1.98 -8.79
N ILE A 236 3.93 -1.60 -9.31
CA ILE A 236 3.68 -0.28 -9.88
C ILE A 236 2.60 0.41 -9.06
N TYR A 237 2.90 1.61 -8.57
CA TYR A 237 1.97 2.43 -7.81
C TYR A 237 1.21 3.39 -8.70
N THR A 238 -0.07 3.57 -8.40
CA THR A 238 -0.86 4.71 -8.87
C THR A 238 -0.95 5.76 -7.79
N ARG A 239 -1.51 6.92 -8.15
CA ARG A 239 -1.53 8.11 -7.30
C ARG A 239 -2.06 7.88 -5.87
N ASP A 240 -3.02 6.99 -5.73
CA ASP A 240 -3.76 6.68 -4.51
C ASP A 240 -3.18 5.52 -3.68
N SER A 241 -2.09 4.95 -4.16
CA SER A 241 -1.33 3.85 -3.56
C SER A 241 0.17 4.14 -3.53
N LEU A 242 0.60 5.38 -3.76
CA LEU A 242 2.00 5.80 -3.71
C LEU A 242 2.59 5.56 -2.31
N ARG A 243 3.26 4.42 -2.16
CA ARG A 243 3.84 3.97 -0.89
C ARG A 243 5.33 4.26 -0.87
N ILE A 244 5.75 4.98 0.16
CA ILE A 244 7.12 5.23 0.52
C ILE A 244 7.51 4.15 1.53
N MET A 245 8.33 3.21 1.08
CA MET A 245 8.82 2.14 1.92
C MET A 245 9.92 2.68 2.85
N LEU A 246 9.79 2.38 4.14
CA LEU A 246 10.80 2.74 5.15
C LEU A 246 11.70 1.53 5.39
N HIS A 247 12.99 1.79 5.60
CA HIS A 247 13.93 0.71 5.84
C HIS A 247 13.58 -0.03 7.13
N THR A 248 13.48 -1.35 7.03
CA THR A 248 13.24 -2.25 8.17
C THR A 248 14.03 -3.54 7.96
N ARG A 249 14.56 -4.10 9.06
CA ARG A 249 15.17 -5.44 9.06
C ARG A 249 14.14 -6.56 9.18
N HIS A 250 12.90 -6.22 9.54
CA HIS A 250 11.80 -7.16 9.69
C HIS A 250 11.12 -7.45 8.35
N LEU A 251 10.31 -8.51 8.29
CA LEU A 251 9.50 -8.88 7.11
C LEU A 251 8.22 -8.05 6.97
N GLU A 252 8.00 -7.12 7.90
CA GLU A 252 6.92 -6.15 7.95
C GLU A 252 7.45 -4.82 8.50
N GLY A 253 6.74 -3.73 8.22
CA GLY A 253 7.11 -2.43 8.75
C GLY A 253 6.15 -1.33 8.34
N HIS A 254 6.48 -0.13 8.80
CA HIS A 254 5.76 1.09 8.42
C HIS A 254 6.09 1.49 6.98
N CYS A 255 5.06 1.94 6.29
CA CYS A 255 5.18 2.66 5.03
C CYS A 255 4.30 3.90 5.09
N TYR A 256 4.70 4.94 4.36
CA TYR A 256 3.88 6.14 4.22
C TYR A 256 3.17 6.14 2.88
N VAL A 257 1.88 6.46 2.87
CA VAL A 257 1.11 6.69 1.65
C VAL A 257 1.00 8.18 1.43
N LEU A 258 1.50 8.66 0.28
CA LEU A 258 1.42 10.08 -0.06
C LEU A 258 -0.04 10.54 -0.19
N PRO A 259 -0.36 11.79 0.24
CA PRO A 259 -1.72 12.32 0.16
C PRO A 259 -2.14 12.46 -1.29
N CYS A 260 -3.42 12.31 -1.62
CA CYS A 260 -4.01 12.58 -2.94
C CYS A 260 -5.27 13.45 -2.79
N ARG A 261 -5.87 13.96 -3.87
CA ARG A 261 -6.95 14.97 -3.81
C ARG A 261 -8.08 14.68 -2.81
N TYR A 262 -8.37 13.40 -2.57
CA TYR A 262 -9.45 12.94 -1.68
C TYR A 262 -8.95 12.25 -0.40
N ARG A 263 -7.65 12.28 -0.10
CA ARG A 263 -7.05 11.62 1.06
C ARG A 263 -5.80 12.35 1.54
N GLY A 264 -5.65 12.54 2.84
CA GLY A 264 -4.39 13.02 3.40
C GLY A 264 -3.30 11.97 3.49
N PHE A 265 -2.16 12.41 4.01
CA PHE A 265 -0.99 11.58 4.25
C PHE A 265 -1.34 10.47 5.25
N ASP A 266 -0.83 9.26 5.04
CA ASP A 266 -1.21 8.11 5.85
C ASP A 266 0.00 7.26 6.21
N ALA A 267 -0.06 6.63 7.39
CA ALA A 267 0.91 5.66 7.87
C ALA A 267 0.22 4.31 7.94
N VAL A 268 0.81 3.33 7.25
CA VAL A 268 0.23 2.01 7.10
C VAL A 268 1.28 0.98 7.52
N TRP A 269 0.85 0.02 8.33
CA TRP A 269 1.66 -1.18 8.59
C TRP A 269 1.45 -2.22 7.49
N GLY A 270 2.53 -2.78 6.94
CA GLY A 270 2.37 -3.81 5.92
C GLY A 270 3.61 -4.68 5.71
N PRO A 271 3.48 -5.73 4.88
CA PRO A 271 4.58 -6.63 4.57
C PRO A 271 5.69 -5.91 3.79
N LYS A 272 6.94 -6.26 4.09
CA LYS A 272 8.12 -5.77 3.39
C LYS A 272 8.22 -6.44 2.03
N ILE A 273 7.76 -5.77 0.98
CA ILE A 273 7.88 -6.26 -0.39
C ILE A 273 9.34 -6.12 -0.85
N LYS A 274 9.96 -7.27 -1.19
CA LYS A 274 11.40 -7.34 -1.46
C LYS A 274 11.78 -6.55 -2.71
N SER A 275 10.98 -6.63 -3.76
CA SER A 275 11.23 -5.83 -4.96
C SER A 275 11.17 -4.34 -4.66
N GLU A 276 10.22 -3.86 -3.85
CA GLU A 276 10.06 -2.44 -3.49
C GLU A 276 11.20 -1.93 -2.59
N ASN A 277 11.70 -2.77 -1.69
CA ASN A 277 12.76 -2.40 -0.76
C ASN A 277 14.17 -2.66 -1.31
N LYS A 278 14.32 -3.34 -2.44
CA LYS A 278 15.63 -3.79 -2.95
C LYS A 278 16.65 -2.66 -3.03
N ALA A 279 16.31 -1.56 -3.69
CA ALA A 279 17.23 -0.43 -3.83
C ALA A 279 17.58 0.21 -2.48
N LEU A 280 16.60 0.34 -1.59
CA LEU A 280 16.78 0.91 -0.26
C LEU A 280 17.65 0.00 0.62
N ASP A 281 17.39 -1.31 0.62
CA ASP A 281 18.16 -2.30 1.37
C ASP A 281 19.62 -2.35 0.89
N GLU A 282 19.86 -2.32 -0.42
CA GLU A 282 21.23 -2.28 -0.97
C GLU A 282 21.98 -1.01 -0.55
N VAL A 283 21.32 0.15 -0.59
CA VAL A 283 21.92 1.43 -0.18
C VAL A 283 22.19 1.45 1.32
N MET A 284 21.22 1.02 2.13
CA MET A 284 21.36 1.00 3.59
C MET A 284 22.40 -0.02 4.05
N GLN A 285 22.45 -1.20 3.43
CA GLN A 285 23.47 -2.21 3.74
C GLN A 285 24.86 -1.69 3.41
N LYS A 286 25.05 -1.13 2.20
CA LYS A 286 26.32 -0.53 1.82
C LYS A 286 26.73 0.59 2.76
N TRP A 287 25.80 1.46 3.14
CA TRP A 287 26.06 2.55 4.08
C TRP A 287 26.49 2.03 5.46
N LEU A 288 25.85 0.97 5.96
CA LEU A 288 26.26 0.30 7.20
C LEU A 288 27.66 -0.31 7.09
N ASP A 289 27.95 -0.98 5.97
CA ASP A 289 29.25 -1.59 5.69
C ASP A 289 30.38 -0.53 5.60
N ASP A 290 30.06 0.66 5.07
CA ASP A 290 30.96 1.82 4.99
C ASP A 290 31.15 2.54 6.36
N GLY A 291 30.60 2.00 7.45
CA GLY A 291 30.75 2.51 8.82
C GLY A 291 29.50 3.19 9.40
N GLY A 292 28.41 3.27 8.62
CA GLY A 292 27.14 3.85 9.04
C GLY A 292 27.30 5.29 9.53
N TYR A 293 26.73 5.59 10.70
CA TYR A 293 26.83 6.90 11.33
C TYR A 293 28.28 7.34 11.64
N HIS A 294 29.19 6.42 11.92
CA HIS A 294 30.59 6.73 12.24
C HIS A 294 31.38 7.24 11.03
N SER A 295 30.90 6.97 9.81
CA SER A 295 31.56 7.41 8.58
C SER A 295 31.44 8.91 8.33
N GLY A 296 30.51 9.60 9.02
CA GLY A 296 30.16 11.00 8.75
C GLY A 296 29.53 11.23 7.37
N LYS A 297 29.21 10.16 6.62
CA LYS A 297 28.62 10.22 5.28
C LYS A 297 27.17 9.76 5.31
N LEU A 298 26.34 10.36 4.46
CA LEU A 298 24.95 9.96 4.28
C LEU A 298 24.80 8.82 3.27
N PRO A 299 23.75 7.99 3.41
CA PRO A 299 23.39 7.01 2.39
C PRO A 299 23.06 7.72 1.06
N ARG A 300 23.61 7.22 -0.04
CA ARG A 300 23.36 7.77 -1.39
C ARG A 300 22.00 7.31 -1.92
N MET A 301 20.99 8.16 -1.81
CA MET A 301 19.60 7.82 -2.15
C MET A 301 19.25 7.93 -3.65
N ASP A 302 20.17 8.37 -4.52
CA ASP A 302 19.92 8.57 -5.97
C ASP A 302 19.26 7.34 -6.64
N LYS A 303 19.78 6.14 -6.33
CA LYS A 303 19.25 4.87 -6.86
C LYS A 303 17.85 4.56 -6.32
N VAL A 304 17.59 4.88 -5.05
CA VAL A 304 16.27 4.68 -4.41
C VAL A 304 15.23 5.58 -5.05
N MET A 305 15.57 6.85 -5.27
CA MET A 305 14.69 7.84 -5.92
C MET A 305 14.36 7.44 -7.36
N ALA A 306 15.38 7.02 -8.13
CA ALA A 306 15.20 6.59 -9.51
C ALA A 306 14.36 5.30 -9.63
N ASP A 307 14.63 4.30 -8.78
CA ASP A 307 13.85 3.06 -8.74
C ASP A 307 12.39 3.34 -8.34
N PHE A 308 12.18 4.20 -7.33
CA PHE A 308 10.84 4.63 -6.93
C PHE A 308 10.09 5.30 -8.09
N HIS A 309 10.68 6.29 -8.77
CA HIS A 309 10.05 6.95 -9.92
C HIS A 309 9.69 5.97 -11.04
N SER A 310 10.58 5.02 -11.35
CA SER A 310 10.33 4.01 -12.40
C SER A 310 9.11 3.12 -12.14
N ARG A 311 8.65 3.07 -10.89
CA ARG A 311 7.52 2.27 -10.41
C ARG A 311 6.23 3.07 -10.24
N THR A 312 6.20 4.33 -10.70
CA THR A 312 5.00 5.17 -10.57
C THR A 312 4.31 5.37 -11.91
N ILE A 313 2.99 5.21 -11.93
CA ILE A 313 2.13 5.66 -13.04
C ILE A 313 1.22 6.75 -12.48
N MET A 314 1.49 7.99 -12.88
CA MET A 314 0.72 9.17 -12.50
C MET A 314 0.36 9.97 -13.74
N SER A 315 -0.86 10.50 -13.76
CA SER A 315 -1.29 11.48 -14.75
C SER A 315 -0.71 12.88 -14.44
N ASP A 316 -0.83 13.81 -15.39
CA ASP A 316 -0.41 15.19 -15.16
C ASP A 316 -1.28 15.89 -14.09
N ASP A 317 -2.56 15.50 -13.95
CA ASP A 317 -3.43 15.92 -12.85
C ASP A 317 -2.89 15.47 -11.49
N ASP A 318 -2.48 14.20 -11.41
CA ASP A 318 -1.95 13.60 -10.18
C ASP A 318 -0.67 14.29 -9.69
N ILE A 319 0.21 14.65 -10.64
CA ILE A 319 1.42 15.43 -10.40
C ILE A 319 1.09 16.85 -9.96
N PHE A 320 0.12 17.48 -10.62
CA PHE A 320 -0.33 18.83 -10.29
C PHE A 320 -0.91 18.93 -8.87
N ASP A 321 -1.71 17.94 -8.47
CA ASP A 321 -2.26 17.87 -7.12
C ASP A 321 -1.14 17.66 -6.07
N LEU A 322 -0.15 16.80 -6.39
CA LEU A 322 1.02 16.60 -5.52
C LEU A 322 1.87 17.87 -5.40
N ALA A 323 2.12 18.56 -6.51
CA ALA A 323 2.86 19.83 -6.56
C ALA A 323 2.13 20.92 -5.78
N SER A 324 0.82 21.07 -5.97
CA SER A 324 0.01 22.05 -5.25
C SER A 324 0.04 21.82 -3.75
N TRP A 325 -0.02 20.57 -3.29
CA TRP A 325 0.16 20.26 -1.87
C TRP A 325 1.55 20.64 -1.35
N LEU A 326 2.62 20.34 -2.08
CA LEU A 326 4.00 20.61 -1.65
C LEU A 326 4.37 22.10 -1.61
N TYR A 327 3.91 22.87 -2.59
CA TYR A 327 4.34 24.26 -2.78
C TYR A 327 3.28 25.30 -2.37
N LEU A 328 2.01 24.92 -2.32
CA LEU A 328 0.89 25.77 -1.92
C LEU A 328 0.07 25.10 -0.80
N PRO A 329 0.69 24.79 0.36
CA PRO A 329 -0.01 24.08 1.44
C PRO A 329 -1.25 24.83 1.94
N GLU A 330 -1.33 26.15 1.77
CA GLU A 330 -2.46 26.95 2.25
C GLU A 330 -3.68 26.93 1.31
N ASP A 331 -3.57 26.36 0.11
CA ASP A 331 -4.67 26.30 -0.84
C ASP A 331 -5.82 25.41 -0.30
N ASP A 332 -7.02 25.99 -0.24
CA ASP A 332 -8.22 25.33 0.26
C ASP A 332 -8.71 24.21 -0.65
N ASN A 333 -8.38 24.26 -1.95
CA ASN A 333 -8.70 23.17 -2.89
C ASN A 333 -8.02 21.85 -2.49
N TYR A 334 -6.93 21.93 -1.73
CA TYR A 334 -6.10 20.80 -1.30
C TYR A 334 -6.18 20.54 0.21
N ARG A 335 -7.20 21.08 0.89
CA ARG A 335 -7.39 20.91 2.33
C ARG A 335 -7.41 19.45 2.77
N THR A 336 -8.04 18.56 2.00
CA THR A 336 -8.10 17.12 2.32
C THR A 336 -6.71 16.47 2.34
N MET A 337 -5.78 16.92 1.49
CA MET A 337 -4.42 16.40 1.43
C MET A 337 -3.59 16.76 2.66
N ARG A 338 -3.93 17.87 3.32
CA ARG A 338 -3.26 18.33 4.52
C ARG A 338 -3.60 17.53 5.77
N VAL A 339 -4.77 16.92 5.85
CA VAL A 339 -5.27 16.28 7.08
C VAL A 339 -4.77 14.84 7.15
N PRO A 340 -3.79 14.49 8.01
CA PRO A 340 -3.27 13.12 8.06
C PRO A 340 -4.39 12.13 8.43
N VAL A 341 -4.43 10.98 7.75
CA VAL A 341 -5.44 9.93 7.99
C VAL A 341 -5.09 9.10 9.21
N CYS A 342 -3.81 8.75 9.35
CA CYS A 342 -3.22 8.20 10.55
C CYS A 342 -3.12 9.32 11.61
N ALA A 343 -4.26 9.79 12.11
CA ALA A 343 -4.24 10.79 13.17
C ALA A 343 -3.46 10.21 14.36
N ASN A 344 -2.32 10.85 14.67
CA ASN A 344 -1.45 10.58 15.82
C ASN A 344 -2.30 10.13 16.99
N LYS A 345 -2.17 8.86 17.36
CA LYS A 345 -2.58 8.26 18.64
C LYS A 345 -3.59 9.16 19.37
N LYS A 346 -4.86 9.13 18.94
CA LYS A 346 -5.94 9.69 19.76
C LYS A 346 -5.73 9.14 21.18
N ASP A 347 -5.70 10.02 22.16
CA ASP A 347 -5.77 9.67 23.58
C ASP A 347 -4.51 9.02 24.18
N THR A 348 -3.42 9.79 24.27
CA THR A 348 -2.58 9.82 25.49
C THR A 348 -1.88 11.17 25.59
N GLU A 349 -2.65 12.24 25.83
CA GLU A 349 -2.24 13.45 26.58
C GLU A 349 -1.02 14.30 26.18
N LYS A 350 -0.25 13.99 25.13
CA LYS A 350 0.93 14.79 24.77
C LYS A 350 1.01 15.02 23.26
N ASN A 351 0.80 16.27 22.86
CA ASN A 351 1.15 16.88 21.57
C ASN A 351 2.67 16.84 21.27
N ASP A 352 3.42 15.92 21.88
CA ASP A 352 4.86 16.07 22.02
C ASP A 352 5.61 15.58 20.78
N VAL A 353 5.05 14.68 19.95
CA VAL A 353 5.82 14.10 18.83
C VAL A 353 6.00 15.07 17.66
N HIS A 354 7.25 15.39 17.39
CA HIS A 354 7.69 16.32 16.35
C HIS A 354 7.61 15.73 14.94
N LEU A 355 7.20 16.51 13.95
CA LEU A 355 7.12 16.06 12.55
C LEU A 355 8.48 15.97 11.84
N ILE A 356 9.53 16.54 12.44
CA ILE A 356 10.87 16.59 11.86
C ILE A 356 11.59 15.27 12.16
N ALA A 357 11.33 14.28 11.31
CA ALA A 357 11.87 12.93 11.41
C ALA A 357 12.36 12.43 10.06
N SER A 358 13.41 11.60 10.06
CA SER A 358 14.04 11.08 8.85
C SER A 358 13.05 10.33 7.93
N SER A 359 12.08 9.62 8.52
CA SER A 359 11.05 8.90 7.76
C SER A 359 10.10 9.82 6.98
N ILE A 360 9.60 10.90 7.59
CA ILE A 360 8.77 11.90 6.90
C ILE A 360 9.62 12.65 5.87
N MET A 361 10.83 13.07 6.24
CA MET A 361 11.68 13.84 5.33
C MET A 361 12.04 13.02 4.08
N LEU A 362 12.26 11.71 4.22
CA LEU A 362 12.42 10.81 3.07
C LEU A 362 11.17 10.74 2.20
N ALA A 363 9.98 10.66 2.79
CA ALA A 363 8.72 10.65 2.05
C ALA A 363 8.47 11.97 1.30
N LEU A 364 8.73 13.11 1.93
CA LEU A 364 8.61 14.43 1.31
C LEU A 364 9.63 14.62 0.19
N TRP A 365 10.87 14.16 0.39
CA TRP A 365 11.90 14.21 -0.65
C TRP A 365 11.55 13.33 -1.85
N GLN A 366 11.01 12.12 -1.62
CA GLN A 366 10.50 11.27 -2.70
C GLN A 366 9.32 11.93 -3.44
N ALA A 367 8.40 12.57 -2.72
CA ALA A 367 7.29 13.29 -3.34
C ALA A 367 7.79 14.46 -4.21
N GLU A 368 8.73 15.26 -3.71
CA GLU A 368 9.35 16.35 -4.47
C GLU A 368 10.09 15.83 -5.71
N TYR A 369 10.81 14.71 -5.58
CA TYR A 369 11.50 14.08 -6.70
C TYR A 369 10.54 13.69 -7.82
N LEU A 370 9.40 13.06 -7.49
CA LEU A 370 8.37 12.71 -8.46
C LEU A 370 7.85 13.92 -9.24
N VAL A 371 7.60 15.03 -8.54
CA VAL A 371 7.14 16.27 -9.14
C VAL A 371 8.21 16.85 -10.07
N MET A 372 9.47 16.88 -9.65
CA MET A 372 10.58 17.37 -10.46
C MET A 372 10.74 16.56 -11.75
N MET A 373 10.67 15.23 -11.70
CA MET A 373 10.81 14.38 -12.88
C MET A 373 9.73 14.63 -13.94
N ARG A 374 8.66 15.37 -13.57
CA ARG A 374 7.55 15.77 -14.44
C ARG A 374 7.43 17.29 -14.61
N LYS A 375 8.51 18.05 -14.36
CA LYS A 375 8.58 19.52 -14.48
C LYS A 375 7.91 20.08 -15.75
N ARG A 376 8.19 19.50 -16.91
CA ARG A 376 7.66 19.97 -18.20
C ARG A 376 6.12 19.97 -18.27
N ALA A 377 5.47 19.02 -17.59
CA ALA A 377 4.01 18.97 -17.51
C ALA A 377 3.46 20.14 -16.68
N LEU A 378 4.17 20.53 -15.61
CA LEU A 378 3.82 21.68 -14.78
C LEU A 378 3.99 22.99 -15.55
N GLU A 379 5.13 23.18 -16.23
CA GLU A 379 5.43 24.38 -17.04
C GLU A 379 4.32 24.67 -18.07
N THR A 380 3.77 23.61 -18.67
CA THR A 380 2.72 23.72 -19.70
C THR A 380 1.38 24.16 -19.12
N ARG A 381 1.08 23.78 -17.88
CA ARG A 381 -0.26 23.96 -17.28
C ARG A 381 -0.35 25.17 -16.34
N ARG A 382 0.66 25.40 -15.51
CA ARG A 382 0.68 26.45 -14.48
C ARG A 382 2.12 26.90 -14.25
N SER A 383 2.49 27.99 -14.89
CA SER A 383 3.86 28.54 -14.83
C SER A 383 4.24 29.10 -13.45
N ASP A 384 3.26 29.37 -12.58
CA ASP A 384 3.47 29.74 -11.18
C ASP A 384 3.96 28.57 -10.33
N LEU A 385 3.47 27.34 -10.54
CA LEU A 385 3.99 26.16 -9.84
C LEU A 385 5.42 25.81 -10.24
N ASP A 386 5.79 26.04 -11.51
CA ASP A 386 7.17 25.91 -11.96
C ASP A 386 8.09 26.90 -11.22
N ILE A 387 7.65 28.15 -11.08
CA ILE A 387 8.35 29.17 -10.28
C ILE A 387 8.47 28.68 -8.83
N LEU A 388 7.36 28.27 -8.22
CA LEU A 388 7.30 27.85 -6.83
C LEU A 388 8.13 26.59 -6.54
N MET A 389 8.40 25.73 -7.53
CA MET A 389 9.33 24.62 -7.36
C MET A 389 10.74 25.09 -6.97
N GLY A 390 11.16 26.28 -7.45
CA GLY A 390 12.39 26.95 -7.05
C GLY A 390 12.43 27.39 -5.58
N THR A 391 11.29 27.34 -4.86
CA THR A 391 11.27 27.63 -3.41
C THR A 391 11.74 26.47 -2.56
N LEU A 392 11.67 25.21 -3.02
CA LEU A 392 12.17 24.07 -2.26
C LEU A 392 13.50 23.54 -2.77
N ARG A 393 13.89 23.88 -4.00
CA ARG A 393 15.08 23.32 -4.64
C ARG A 393 16.09 24.40 -5.01
N SER A 394 17.36 24.08 -4.79
CA SER A 394 18.45 24.96 -5.20
C SER A 394 18.69 24.85 -6.71
N ALA A 395 18.98 25.99 -7.34
CA ALA A 395 19.50 26.02 -8.71
C ALA A 395 20.91 25.41 -8.80
N ARG A 396 21.65 25.33 -7.68
CA ARG A 396 22.97 24.70 -7.64
C ARG A 396 22.83 23.17 -7.58
N GLY A 397 23.55 22.47 -8.47
CA GLY A 397 23.68 21.01 -8.43
C GLY A 397 22.56 20.23 -9.13
N SER A 398 21.36 20.81 -9.30
CA SER A 398 20.24 20.13 -9.95
C SER A 398 20.33 20.09 -11.49
N GLY A 399 21.20 20.90 -12.10
CA GLY A 399 21.33 21.01 -13.56
C GLY A 399 20.09 21.62 -14.24
N LEU A 400 19.11 22.10 -13.47
CA LEU A 400 17.87 22.68 -13.95
C LEU A 400 17.94 24.20 -13.93
N ASN A 401 17.52 24.82 -15.03
CA ASN A 401 17.32 26.27 -15.08
C ASN A 401 16.00 26.60 -14.33
N MET A 402 16.09 26.84 -13.03
CA MET A 402 14.98 27.31 -12.21
C MET A 402 15.02 28.83 -12.11
N LYS A 403 13.84 29.47 -12.13
CA LYS A 403 13.75 30.91 -11.93
C LYS A 403 14.19 31.25 -10.50
N PRO A 404 14.97 32.32 -10.30
CA PRO A 404 15.50 32.66 -8.99
C PRO A 404 14.35 33.04 -8.05
N GLN A 405 14.17 32.26 -6.97
CA GLN A 405 13.26 32.55 -5.88
C GLN A 405 13.98 32.27 -4.55
N LYS A 406 13.54 32.93 -3.47
CA LYS A 406 14.04 32.63 -2.12
C LYS A 406 13.71 31.16 -1.82
N GLN A 407 14.73 30.36 -1.58
CA GLN A 407 14.54 28.96 -1.20
C GLN A 407 14.17 28.89 0.28
N ILE A 408 13.03 28.26 0.59
CA ILE A 408 12.59 27.93 1.95
C ILE A 408 13.72 27.19 2.65
N GLY A 409 14.20 27.72 3.77
CA GLY A 409 15.38 27.20 4.42
C GLY A 409 16.59 28.12 4.36
N SER A 410 16.56 29.14 3.50
CA SER A 410 17.60 30.16 3.43
C SER A 410 17.45 31.27 4.45
N GLY A 411 16.35 31.35 5.23
CA GLY A 411 16.15 32.42 6.21
C GLY A 411 15.93 33.80 5.57
N ASP A 412 15.49 34.78 6.36
CA ASP A 412 15.11 36.12 5.87
C ASP A 412 16.29 36.97 5.40
N ASP A 413 17.49 36.70 5.91
CA ASP A 413 18.75 37.31 5.50
C ASP A 413 19.42 36.57 4.33
N GLY A 414 18.76 35.54 3.78
CA GLY A 414 19.31 34.70 2.72
C GLY A 414 20.42 33.75 3.19
N LYS A 415 20.65 33.64 4.51
CA LYS A 415 21.57 32.66 5.10
C LYS A 415 20.81 31.52 5.80
N ALA A 416 21.17 30.30 5.44
CA ALA A 416 20.59 29.07 5.97
C ALA A 416 20.95 28.78 7.44
N GLY A 417 20.97 29.76 8.34
CA GLY A 417 21.19 29.57 9.78
C GLY A 417 19.92 29.09 10.51
N ILE A 418 19.84 29.32 11.82
CA ILE A 418 18.68 28.88 12.63
C ILE A 418 17.33 29.43 12.11
N SER A 419 17.31 30.66 11.57
CA SER A 419 16.14 31.26 10.93
C SER A 419 15.65 30.42 9.74
N GLY A 420 16.57 30.01 8.88
CA GLY A 420 16.30 29.11 7.76
C GLY A 420 15.78 27.75 8.22
N TYR A 421 16.38 27.17 9.26
CA TYR A 421 15.88 25.91 9.83
C TYR A 421 14.41 26.04 10.28
N ARG A 422 14.09 27.10 11.04
CA ARG A 422 12.72 27.37 11.51
C ARG A 422 11.73 27.58 10.37
N GLU A 423 12.14 28.27 9.31
CA GLU A 423 11.34 28.45 8.08
C GLU A 423 11.01 27.09 7.43
N ALA A 424 12.00 26.21 7.30
CA ALA A 424 11.81 24.87 6.74
C ALA A 424 10.90 23.99 7.62
N VAL A 425 11.07 24.05 8.95
CA VAL A 425 10.19 23.36 9.90
C VAL A 425 8.75 23.87 9.79
N ALA A 426 8.55 25.19 9.76
CA ALA A 426 7.23 25.79 9.64
C ALA A 426 6.52 25.32 8.37
N HIS A 427 7.24 25.23 7.24
CA HIS A 427 6.70 24.70 5.99
C HIS A 427 6.22 23.25 6.13
N VAL A 428 7.01 22.39 6.77
CA VAL A 428 6.61 20.99 7.02
C VAL A 428 5.32 20.92 7.83
N TYR A 429 5.18 21.72 8.89
CA TYR A 429 3.95 21.72 9.71
C TYR A 429 2.71 22.16 8.91
N LYS A 430 2.86 23.15 8.01
CA LYS A 430 1.79 23.61 7.12
C LYS A 430 1.32 22.51 6.16
N LEU A 431 2.23 21.68 5.62
CA LEU A 431 1.88 20.56 4.73
C LEU A 431 0.91 19.57 5.39
N PHE A 432 0.99 19.42 6.71
CA PHE A 432 0.14 18.52 7.49
C PHE A 432 -1.00 19.26 8.22
N GLY A 433 -1.30 20.49 7.81
CA GLY A 433 -2.39 21.30 8.37
C GLY A 433 -2.25 21.59 9.87
N ARG A 434 -1.04 21.52 10.41
CA ARG A 434 -0.75 21.82 11.82
C ARG A 434 -0.37 23.29 11.99
N SER A 435 -0.69 23.85 13.15
CA SER A 435 -0.15 25.14 13.56
C SER A 435 1.37 25.05 13.62
N VAL A 436 2.04 26.11 13.15
CA VAL A 436 3.48 26.25 13.30
C VAL A 436 3.80 26.25 14.81
N PRO A 437 4.75 25.41 15.27
CA PRO A 437 5.19 25.43 16.66
C PRO A 437 5.63 26.83 17.08
N ALA A 438 5.44 27.17 18.36
CA ALA A 438 5.94 28.42 18.90
C ALA A 438 7.49 28.47 18.82
N GLU A 439 8.07 29.66 18.81
CA GLU A 439 9.53 29.81 18.64
C GLU A 439 10.35 29.16 19.76
N ASP A 440 9.76 29.01 20.94
CA ASP A 440 10.30 28.40 22.15
C ASP A 440 10.04 26.88 22.24
N ASP A 441 9.31 26.30 21.29
CA ASP A 441 9.09 24.85 21.21
C ASP A 441 10.40 24.11 20.90
N GLU A 442 10.61 22.91 21.47
CA GLU A 442 11.81 22.08 21.30
C GLU A 442 12.15 21.77 19.83
N VAL A 443 11.17 21.79 18.92
CA VAL A 443 11.44 21.66 17.46
C VAL A 443 12.16 22.88 16.92
N MET A 444 11.74 24.07 17.34
CA MET A 444 12.18 25.38 16.83
C MET A 444 13.39 25.94 17.58
N ALA A 445 13.49 25.60 18.87
CA ALA A 445 14.56 25.95 19.78
C ALA A 445 14.94 24.72 20.63
N PRO A 446 15.75 23.80 20.09
CA PRO A 446 16.13 22.59 20.83
C PRO A 446 16.82 22.94 22.16
N THR A 447 16.53 22.21 23.23
CA THR A 447 17.12 22.39 24.57
C THR A 447 18.06 21.26 24.95
N SER A 448 18.34 20.36 24.01
CA SER A 448 19.30 19.27 24.19
C SER A 448 20.71 19.81 24.44
N LYS A 449 21.58 19.04 25.11
CA LYS A 449 22.99 19.43 25.21
C LYS A 449 23.66 19.31 23.83
N PRO A 450 24.50 20.27 23.41
CA PRO A 450 25.24 20.12 22.16
C PRO A 450 26.19 18.90 22.25
N PRO A 451 26.44 18.21 21.13
CA PRO A 451 27.36 17.08 21.12
C PRO A 451 28.79 17.54 21.42
N THR A 452 29.56 16.72 22.13
CA THR A 452 30.98 16.99 22.40
C THR A 452 31.86 16.83 21.17
N THR A 453 31.42 16.01 20.21
CA THR A 453 32.02 15.78 18.90
C THR A 453 30.90 15.53 17.90
N SER A 454 30.88 16.26 16.78
CA SER A 454 29.93 16.00 15.69
C SER A 454 30.51 15.01 14.69
N VAL A 455 29.66 14.14 14.13
CA VAL A 455 30.01 13.26 13.00
C VAL A 455 30.31 14.04 11.72
N VAL A 456 29.86 15.29 11.63
CA VAL A 456 30.16 16.17 10.49
C VAL A 456 31.51 16.85 10.71
N SER A 457 32.51 16.43 9.93
CA SER A 457 33.86 16.99 10.00
C SER A 457 33.87 18.48 9.64
N GLY A 458 34.40 19.32 10.53
CA GLY A 458 34.58 20.75 10.29
C GLY A 458 33.47 21.66 10.84
N LEU A 459 32.42 21.11 11.48
CA LEU A 459 31.52 21.90 12.30
C LEU A 459 32.26 22.33 13.57
N ILE A 460 32.59 23.63 13.67
CA ILE A 460 33.23 24.22 14.85
C ILE A 460 32.19 24.32 15.96
N TYR A 461 32.54 23.82 17.14
CA TYR A 461 31.68 23.75 18.31
C TYR A 461 31.13 25.12 18.70
N PRO A 462 29.82 25.24 18.80
CA PRO A 462 29.23 26.39 19.45
C PRO A 462 28.97 26.12 20.93
N ASP A 463 29.03 27.17 21.74
CA ASP A 463 28.80 27.11 23.19
C ASP A 463 27.35 26.68 23.56
N GLY A 464 26.45 26.60 22.57
CA GLY A 464 25.04 26.23 22.74
C GLY A 464 24.41 25.46 21.59
N ILE A 465 23.35 24.72 21.91
CA ILE A 465 22.61 23.85 20.99
C ILE A 465 21.92 24.59 19.83
N ILE A 466 21.54 25.86 20.02
CA ILE A 466 20.91 26.68 18.97
C ILE A 466 21.90 26.99 17.86
N GLU A 467 23.11 27.40 18.21
CA GLU A 467 24.16 27.69 17.24
C GLU A 467 24.64 26.40 16.58
N TYR A 468 24.64 25.27 17.29
CA TYR A 468 24.90 23.95 16.69
C TYR A 468 23.83 23.61 15.64
N THR A 469 22.56 23.81 15.99
CA THR A 469 21.42 23.59 15.08
C THR A 469 21.53 24.45 13.83
N GLY A 470 21.86 25.74 13.98
CA GLY A 470 22.04 26.66 12.87
C GLY A 470 23.22 26.30 11.97
N ALA A 471 24.36 25.92 12.56
CA ALA A 471 25.55 25.50 11.82
C ALA A 471 25.31 24.17 11.08
N LEU A 472 24.65 23.19 11.73
CA LEU A 472 24.32 21.92 11.11
C LEU A 472 23.33 22.11 9.97
N TRP A 473 22.30 22.94 10.16
CA TRP A 473 21.36 23.28 9.09
C TRP A 473 22.07 23.96 7.91
N THR A 474 22.97 24.91 8.17
CA THR A 474 23.76 25.58 7.12
C THR A 474 24.55 24.55 6.30
N TYR A 475 25.23 23.62 6.97
CA TYR A 475 25.97 22.54 6.31
C TYR A 475 25.06 21.67 5.45
N CYS A 476 23.95 21.17 6.02
CA CYS A 476 23.00 20.33 5.30
C CYS A 476 22.40 21.05 4.10
N PHE A 477 21.94 22.28 4.27
CA PHE A 477 21.32 23.09 3.22
C PHE A 477 22.28 23.41 2.07
N GLN A 478 23.57 23.65 2.37
CA GLN A 478 24.58 23.87 1.32
C GLN A 478 25.01 22.58 0.62
N SER A 479 24.96 21.44 1.31
CA SER A 479 25.39 20.15 0.78
C SER A 479 24.33 19.42 -0.05
N GLN A 480 23.05 19.75 0.13
CA GLN A 480 21.92 19.05 -0.49
C GLN A 480 21.23 19.93 -1.54
N GLU A 481 20.57 19.27 -2.50
CA GLU A 481 19.92 19.92 -3.64
C GLU A 481 18.55 20.55 -3.32
N SER A 482 17.89 20.10 -2.25
CA SER A 482 16.56 20.56 -1.85
C SER A 482 16.40 20.71 -0.35
N THR A 483 15.39 21.46 0.07
CA THR A 483 15.05 21.68 1.48
C THR A 483 14.65 20.37 2.17
N PHE A 484 13.93 19.48 1.50
CA PHE A 484 13.58 18.17 2.09
C PHE A 484 14.79 17.24 2.15
N ALA A 485 15.67 17.24 1.15
CA ALA A 485 16.94 16.51 1.20
C ALA A 485 17.83 17.02 2.34
N ALA A 486 17.90 18.35 2.52
CA ALA A 486 18.62 18.99 3.61
C ALA A 486 18.02 18.64 4.98
N LEU A 487 16.69 18.63 5.12
CA LEU A 487 16.03 18.21 6.36
C LEU A 487 16.26 16.71 6.64
N PHE A 488 16.24 15.86 5.61
CA PHE A 488 16.58 14.45 5.75
C PHE A 488 18.02 14.29 6.26
N ALA A 489 18.99 14.95 5.61
CA ALA A 489 20.38 14.99 6.04
C ALA A 489 20.53 15.49 7.49
N PHE A 490 19.86 16.60 7.83
CA PHE A 490 19.84 17.17 9.17
C PHE A 490 19.35 16.16 10.21
N THR A 491 18.21 15.49 9.96
CA THR A 491 17.67 14.48 10.89
C THR A 491 18.61 13.29 11.08
N MET A 492 19.31 12.87 10.02
CA MET A 492 20.28 11.76 10.09
C MET A 492 21.51 12.13 10.92
N TYR A 493 22.10 13.31 10.70
CA TYR A 493 23.24 13.78 11.51
C TYR A 493 22.84 14.11 12.95
N TRP A 494 21.68 14.73 13.15
CA TRP A 494 21.13 14.96 14.49
C TRP A 494 20.99 13.66 15.27
N GLN A 495 20.43 12.63 14.64
CA GLN A 495 20.27 11.32 15.27
C GLN A 495 21.62 10.67 15.59
N ALA A 496 22.65 10.90 14.78
CA ALA A 496 23.99 10.38 15.02
C ALA A 496 24.66 11.07 16.24
N ASP A 497 24.50 12.39 16.34
CA ASP A 497 25.22 13.21 17.33
C ASP A 497 24.50 13.32 18.68
N ILE A 498 23.17 13.46 18.66
CA ILE A 498 22.35 13.73 19.86
C ILE A 498 21.43 12.55 20.17
N GLY A 499 21.03 11.77 19.16
CA GLY A 499 20.11 10.65 19.31
C GLY A 499 18.63 11.04 19.20
N MET A 500 17.76 10.07 19.46
CA MET A 500 16.31 10.26 19.53
C MET A 500 15.89 10.40 20.99
N ASP A 501 15.33 11.56 21.36
CA ASP A 501 14.72 11.77 22.67
C ASP A 501 13.20 11.70 22.56
N ILE A 502 12.67 10.49 22.75
CA ILE A 502 11.22 10.22 22.69
C ILE A 502 10.46 11.02 23.75
N SER A 503 11.08 11.26 24.92
CA SER A 503 10.45 11.99 26.03
C SER A 503 10.23 13.47 25.70
N ARG A 504 11.04 14.00 24.78
CA ARG A 504 10.94 15.35 24.21
C ARG A 504 10.30 15.37 22.83
N GLY A 505 9.71 14.27 22.39
CA GLY A 505 8.99 14.25 21.12
C GLY A 505 9.80 13.93 19.87
N ARG A 506 11.12 13.76 19.97
CA ARG A 506 11.96 13.38 18.83
C ARG A 506 11.83 11.89 18.58
N HIS A 507 10.99 11.53 17.60
CA HIS A 507 10.75 10.16 17.20
C HIS A 507 11.10 9.93 15.72
N GLY A 508 11.59 8.74 15.39
CA GLY A 508 11.92 8.36 14.01
C GLY A 508 10.69 8.13 13.12
N PHE A 509 9.52 7.86 13.71
CA PHE A 509 8.25 7.58 13.02
C PHE A 509 7.11 8.39 13.67
N PRO A 510 7.00 9.69 13.37
CA PRO A 510 6.04 10.56 14.05
C PRO A 510 4.58 10.28 13.66
N PHE A 511 4.36 9.69 12.49
CA PHE A 511 3.09 9.09 12.10
C PHE A 511 3.19 7.56 12.22
N GLU A 512 2.24 6.98 12.95
CA GLU A 512 2.09 5.54 13.14
C GLU A 512 0.68 5.12 12.76
N ASP A 513 0.54 3.89 12.27
CA ASP A 513 -0.77 3.28 12.05
C ASP A 513 -1.40 2.98 13.43
N VAL A 514 -2.68 3.33 13.59
CA VAL A 514 -3.44 3.07 14.83
C VAL A 514 -3.65 1.56 15.02
N GLY A 515 -3.62 0.80 13.94
CA GLY A 515 -3.71 -0.66 13.96
C GLY A 515 -2.56 -1.33 13.22
N ARG A 516 -2.55 -2.66 13.24
CA ARG A 516 -1.78 -3.47 12.30
C ARG A 516 -2.63 -3.94 11.13
N ASP A 517 -3.83 -3.41 10.97
CA ASP A 517 -4.77 -3.90 9.97
C ASP A 517 -4.29 -3.59 8.54
N GLY A 518 -3.32 -2.70 8.35
CA GLY A 518 -2.79 -2.37 7.04
C GLY A 518 -3.83 -1.76 6.10
N ASP A 519 -3.53 -1.76 4.81
CA ASP A 519 -4.38 -1.19 3.75
C ASP A 519 -4.85 -2.24 2.72
N ILE A 520 -5.58 -1.79 1.70
CA ILE A 520 -6.06 -2.69 0.63
C ILE A 520 -4.91 -3.34 -0.14
N VAL A 521 -3.78 -2.65 -0.26
CA VAL A 521 -2.58 -3.16 -0.91
C VAL A 521 -2.04 -4.35 -0.11
N THR A 522 -1.92 -4.16 1.20
CA THR A 522 -1.52 -5.20 2.14
C THR A 522 -2.46 -6.41 2.09
N TRP A 523 -3.78 -6.16 2.01
CA TRP A 523 -4.79 -7.20 1.83
C TRP A 523 -4.56 -8.00 0.53
N HIS A 524 -4.37 -7.34 -0.61
CA HIS A 524 -4.12 -8.00 -1.91
C HIS A 524 -2.86 -8.86 -1.90
N VAL A 525 -1.76 -8.30 -1.39
CA VAL A 525 -0.47 -8.98 -1.26
C VAL A 525 -0.62 -10.30 -0.52
N ILE A 526 -1.32 -10.27 0.61
CA ILE A 526 -1.49 -11.43 1.46
C ILE A 526 -2.45 -12.47 0.85
N TRP A 527 -3.59 -12.05 0.29
CA TRP A 527 -4.53 -12.98 -0.34
C TRP A 527 -3.97 -13.68 -1.57
N ARG A 528 -2.96 -13.11 -2.23
CA ARG A 528 -2.25 -13.77 -3.34
C ARG A 528 -1.56 -15.05 -2.92
N GLN A 529 -1.00 -15.10 -1.70
CA GLN A 529 -0.42 -16.33 -1.18
C GLN A 529 -1.50 -17.41 -1.01
N ALA A 530 -2.70 -17.06 -0.55
CA ALA A 530 -3.82 -17.99 -0.45
C ALA A 530 -4.22 -18.54 -1.84
N TRP A 531 -4.32 -17.67 -2.85
CA TRP A 531 -4.62 -18.07 -4.22
C TRP A 531 -3.55 -18.99 -4.83
N TYR A 532 -2.27 -18.67 -4.62
CA TYR A 532 -1.16 -19.50 -5.07
C TYR A 532 -1.23 -20.91 -4.50
N GLN A 533 -1.47 -21.02 -3.19
CA GLN A 533 -1.62 -22.32 -2.55
C GLN A 533 -2.85 -23.09 -3.04
N ALA A 534 -3.98 -22.41 -3.25
CA ALA A 534 -5.18 -23.05 -3.78
C ALA A 534 -4.98 -23.57 -5.21
N ILE A 535 -4.27 -22.82 -6.04
CA ILE A 535 -3.90 -23.26 -7.39
C ILE A 535 -3.06 -24.53 -7.32
N ILE A 536 -1.99 -24.57 -6.52
CA ILE A 536 -1.11 -25.76 -6.41
C ILE A 536 -1.86 -26.96 -5.84
N ALA A 537 -2.68 -26.74 -4.81
CA ALA A 537 -3.53 -27.77 -4.23
C ALA A 537 -4.50 -28.36 -5.27
N GLN A 538 -5.12 -27.49 -6.08
CA GLN A 538 -6.04 -27.88 -7.15
C GLN A 538 -5.32 -28.57 -8.32
N LEU A 539 -4.09 -28.17 -8.66
CA LEU A 539 -3.27 -28.85 -9.66
C LEU A 539 -2.97 -30.29 -9.25
N THR A 540 -2.69 -30.49 -7.96
CA THR A 540 -2.42 -31.83 -7.42
C THR A 540 -3.67 -32.70 -7.50
N SER A 541 -4.83 -32.16 -7.11
CA SER A 541 -6.09 -32.89 -7.17
C SER A 541 -6.50 -33.27 -8.60
N MET A 542 -6.16 -32.43 -9.59
CA MET A 542 -6.53 -32.63 -10.99
C MET A 542 -5.46 -33.37 -11.82
N SER A 543 -4.30 -33.68 -11.26
CA SER A 543 -3.19 -34.34 -11.97
C SER A 543 -3.55 -35.59 -12.78
N PRO A 544 -4.44 -36.51 -12.34
CA PRO A 544 -4.77 -37.70 -13.14
C PRO A 544 -5.61 -37.35 -14.36
N ILE A 545 -6.48 -36.35 -14.24
CA ILE A 545 -7.34 -35.88 -15.33
C ILE A 545 -6.46 -35.24 -16.41
N ILE A 546 -5.48 -34.43 -15.98
CA ILE A 546 -4.49 -33.79 -16.86
C ILE A 546 -3.69 -34.85 -17.61
N PHE A 547 -3.13 -35.80 -16.88
CA PHE A 547 -2.32 -36.87 -17.46
C PHE A 547 -3.12 -37.72 -18.45
N SER A 548 -4.37 -38.06 -18.10
CA SER A 548 -5.27 -38.80 -18.99
C SER A 548 -5.61 -38.02 -20.27
N ALA A 549 -5.92 -36.72 -20.17
CA ALA A 549 -6.22 -35.88 -21.33
C ALA A 549 -4.99 -35.70 -22.24
N PHE A 550 -3.80 -35.54 -21.65
CA PHE A 550 -2.54 -35.43 -22.38
C PHE A 550 -2.22 -36.71 -23.17
N ILE A 551 -2.30 -37.88 -22.53
CA ILE A 551 -2.10 -39.17 -23.21
C ILE A 551 -3.13 -39.36 -24.31
N ALA A 552 -4.42 -39.09 -24.03
CA ALA A 552 -5.47 -39.23 -25.02
C ALA A 552 -5.24 -38.34 -26.25
N GLY A 553 -4.73 -37.12 -26.05
CA GLY A 553 -4.40 -36.21 -27.15
C GLY A 553 -3.14 -36.57 -27.93
N ILE A 554 -2.20 -37.32 -27.35
CA ILE A 554 -1.01 -37.84 -28.07
C ILE A 554 -1.34 -39.08 -28.89
N LEU A 555 -2.25 -39.92 -28.37
CA LEU A 555 -2.61 -41.20 -29.00
C LEU A 555 -3.71 -41.07 -30.06
N GLN A 556 -4.33 -39.89 -30.18
CA GLN A 556 -5.26 -39.51 -31.25
C GLN A 556 -4.50 -38.76 -32.33
#